data_AF-A0A7X9P9P4-F1
#
_entry.id   AF-A0A7X9P9P4-F1
#
_cell.length_a   1.000
_cell.length_b   1.000
_cell.length_c   1.000
_cell.angle_alpha   90.00
_cell.angle_beta   90.00
_cell.angle_gamma   90.00
#
_symmetry.space_group_name_H-M   'P 1'
#
loop_
_entity.id
_entity.type
_entity.pdbx_description
1 polymer ?
#
loop_
_entity_poly.entity_id
_entity_poly.type
_entity_poly.pdbx_seq_one_letter_code
_entity_poly.pdbx_strand_id
1 'polypeptide(L)'
;MPAIVSASRRTDLPGWHADWLAARLARFRRPPDALFLWTKHPARLVERSPLRAAVAAFPDVFVHLTITGLGGTRIEPRAPRWEEAAGVVPELVRVLGGDGRRVLWRFDPVLPAVSSRDTFARLAARLARAGVRRCIASFLSSLSLKGSLLPQYARFGLAPSPIGEKVEWAARLAEMAAAEGLELRLCCQPKVVERLGGAVAPASCIDAELATALHPRGVAVPGGRDASQRRHCRCAPSTDLGDYAAHPCRTGCAYCYSKAGGPDAPGTGGGTSLFS
;
A
#
# COMPACT_ATOMS: atom_id res chain seq x y z
N MET A 1 -19.04 -14.74 -9.06
CA MET A 1 -17.79 -13.96 -9.29
C MET A 1 -17.44 -13.25 -8.00
N PRO A 2 -16.15 -13.02 -7.71
CA PRO A 2 -15.77 -12.32 -6.49
C PRO A 2 -16.28 -10.87 -6.52
N ALA A 3 -16.95 -10.43 -5.46
CA ALA A 3 -17.42 -9.06 -5.33
C ALA A 3 -16.24 -8.08 -5.20
N ILE A 4 -15.17 -8.50 -4.53
CA ILE A 4 -13.94 -7.70 -4.37
C ILE A 4 -12.75 -8.47 -4.91
N VAL A 5 -11.94 -7.79 -5.71
CA VAL A 5 -10.65 -8.30 -6.21
C VAL A 5 -9.51 -7.43 -5.68
N SER A 6 -8.40 -8.06 -5.31
CA SER A 6 -7.16 -7.43 -4.85
C SER A 6 -5.98 -7.80 -5.76
N ALA A 7 -5.08 -6.86 -6.04
CA ALA A 7 -3.94 -7.07 -6.93
C ALA A 7 -2.73 -6.17 -6.57
N SER A 8 -1.87 -6.52 -5.60
CA SER A 8 -1.96 -7.65 -4.66
C SER A 8 -1.36 -7.28 -3.30
N ARG A 9 -1.71 -7.99 -2.24
CA ARG A 9 -1.25 -7.68 -0.87
C ARG A 9 0.24 -7.93 -0.59
N ARG A 10 0.94 -8.67 -1.46
CA ARG A 10 2.29 -9.21 -1.18
C ARG A 10 3.27 -9.12 -2.33
N THR A 11 2.82 -8.64 -3.49
CA THR A 11 3.67 -8.27 -4.63
C THR A 11 3.13 -7.03 -5.31
N ASP A 12 4.03 -6.21 -5.83
CA ASP A 12 3.67 -4.97 -6.53
C ASP A 12 3.41 -5.31 -8.01
N LEU A 13 2.19 -5.78 -8.27
CA LEU A 13 1.77 -6.20 -9.62
C LEU A 13 1.81 -5.03 -10.61
N PRO A 14 1.28 -3.82 -10.29
CA PRO A 14 1.43 -2.68 -11.19
C PRO A 14 2.90 -2.33 -11.45
N GLY A 15 3.76 -2.41 -10.43
CA GLY A 15 5.18 -2.05 -10.53
C GLY A 15 6.02 -2.99 -11.39
N TRP A 16 5.82 -4.31 -11.24
CA TRP A 16 6.73 -5.33 -11.79
C TRP A 16 6.08 -6.31 -12.78
N HIS A 17 4.76 -6.32 -12.89
CA HIS A 17 4.00 -7.30 -13.68
C HIS A 17 2.84 -6.63 -14.43
N ALA A 18 3.06 -5.41 -14.93
CA ALA A 18 2.01 -4.57 -15.51
C ALA A 18 1.30 -5.21 -16.70
N ASP A 19 2.05 -5.79 -17.65
CA ASP A 19 1.49 -6.43 -18.85
C ASP A 19 0.65 -7.67 -18.50
N TRP A 20 1.16 -8.48 -17.57
CA TRP A 20 0.44 -9.63 -17.06
C TRP A 20 -0.86 -9.19 -16.36
N LEU A 21 -0.79 -8.15 -15.52
CA LEU A 21 -1.95 -7.63 -14.81
C LEU A 21 -2.99 -7.07 -15.80
N ALA A 22 -2.55 -6.33 -16.82
CA ALA A 22 -3.42 -5.82 -17.87
C ALA A 22 -4.17 -6.95 -18.59
N ALA A 23 -3.44 -7.97 -19.04
CA ALA A 23 -4.03 -9.14 -19.68
C ALA A 23 -4.97 -9.90 -18.74
N ARG A 24 -4.62 -10.02 -17.46
CA ARG A 24 -5.46 -10.68 -16.45
C ARG A 24 -6.76 -9.94 -16.20
N LEU A 25 -6.72 -8.61 -16.12
CA LEU A 25 -7.87 -7.74 -15.92
C LEU A 25 -8.80 -7.75 -17.15
N ALA A 26 -8.24 -7.72 -18.37
CA ALA A 26 -9.00 -7.78 -19.62
C ALA A 26 -9.80 -9.09 -19.79
N ARG A 27 -9.43 -10.17 -19.08
CA ARG A 27 -10.13 -11.47 -19.11
C ARG A 27 -11.36 -11.53 -18.21
N PHE A 28 -11.66 -10.51 -17.42
CA PHE A 28 -12.88 -10.48 -16.61
C PHE A 28 -14.11 -10.30 -17.52
N ARG A 29 -14.95 -11.33 -17.61
CA ARG A 29 -16.24 -11.26 -18.36
C ARG A 29 -17.23 -10.26 -17.76
N ARG A 30 -17.18 -10.08 -16.44
CA ARG A 30 -17.84 -8.99 -15.71
C ARG A 30 -16.85 -8.47 -14.65
N PRO A 31 -16.72 -7.15 -14.47
CA PRO A 31 -15.87 -6.60 -13.43
C PRO A 31 -16.40 -6.97 -12.03
N PRO A 32 -15.51 -7.12 -11.04
CA PRO A 32 -15.88 -7.14 -9.63
C PRO A 32 -16.53 -5.82 -9.25
N ASP A 33 -17.26 -5.83 -8.14
CA ASP A 33 -17.90 -4.62 -7.60
C ASP A 33 -16.86 -3.65 -7.03
N ALA A 34 -15.68 -4.13 -6.60
CA ALA A 34 -14.52 -3.28 -6.29
C ALA A 34 -13.17 -3.94 -6.64
N LEU A 35 -12.23 -3.14 -7.15
CA LEU A 35 -10.84 -3.53 -7.45
C LEU A 35 -9.85 -2.74 -6.59
N PHE A 36 -9.03 -3.44 -5.80
CA PHE A 36 -7.96 -2.85 -5.00
C PHE A 36 -6.59 -3.18 -5.60
N LEU A 37 -5.90 -2.17 -6.12
CA LEU A 37 -4.53 -2.27 -6.62
C LEU A 37 -3.54 -1.87 -5.52
N TRP A 38 -2.36 -2.47 -5.51
CA TRP A 38 -1.33 -2.19 -4.51
C TRP A 38 -0.02 -1.91 -5.19
N THR A 39 0.58 -0.75 -4.92
CA THR A 39 1.84 -0.39 -5.56
C THR A 39 2.69 0.58 -4.77
N LYS A 40 3.99 0.57 -5.06
CA LYS A 40 4.94 1.63 -4.75
C LYS A 40 5.28 2.48 -5.98
N HIS A 41 4.84 2.07 -7.17
CA HIS A 41 5.21 2.62 -8.46
C HIS A 41 3.98 3.24 -9.15
N PRO A 42 3.44 4.36 -8.64
CA PRO A 42 2.20 4.95 -9.17
C PRO A 42 2.29 5.35 -10.65
N ALA A 43 3.50 5.61 -11.15
CA ALA A 43 3.75 5.91 -12.57
C ALA A 43 3.16 4.85 -13.52
N ARG A 44 3.21 3.57 -13.12
CA ARG A 44 2.70 2.43 -13.93
C ARG A 44 1.18 2.44 -14.15
N LEU A 45 0.45 3.17 -13.30
CA LEU A 45 -1.01 3.30 -13.40
C LEU A 45 -1.43 4.53 -14.21
N VAL A 46 -0.53 5.50 -14.43
CA VAL A 46 -0.86 6.77 -15.11
C VAL A 46 -0.29 6.86 -16.52
N GLU A 47 0.84 6.19 -16.79
CA GLU A 47 1.42 6.14 -18.12
C GLU A 47 0.43 5.53 -19.12
N ARG A 48 0.50 5.96 -20.39
CA ARG A 48 -0.34 5.37 -21.44
C ARG A 48 0.13 3.94 -21.67
N SER A 49 -0.61 2.98 -21.13
CA SER A 49 -0.28 1.55 -21.17
C SER A 49 -1.54 0.68 -21.26
N PRO A 50 -1.41 -0.60 -21.67
CA PRO A 50 -2.50 -1.56 -21.58
C PRO A 50 -3.06 -1.69 -20.16
N LEU A 51 -2.21 -1.56 -19.13
CA LEU A 51 -2.65 -1.60 -17.74
C LEU A 51 -3.60 -0.44 -17.43
N ARG A 52 -3.24 0.79 -17.80
CA ARG A 52 -4.11 1.95 -17.60
C ARG A 52 -5.46 1.77 -18.29
N ALA A 53 -5.47 1.30 -19.53
CA ALA A 53 -6.70 1.03 -20.27
C ALA A 53 -7.55 -0.06 -19.59
N ALA A 54 -6.91 -1.14 -19.14
CA ALA A 54 -7.59 -2.22 -18.42
C ALA A 54 -8.19 -1.75 -17.10
N VAL A 55 -7.48 -0.92 -16.33
CA VAL A 55 -7.97 -0.36 -15.05
C VAL A 55 -9.16 0.57 -15.28
N ALA A 56 -9.15 1.40 -16.32
CA ALA A 56 -10.25 2.30 -16.65
C ALA A 56 -11.56 1.59 -17.00
N ALA A 57 -11.52 0.30 -17.34
CA ALA A 57 -12.71 -0.52 -17.61
C ALA A 57 -13.44 -0.99 -16.33
N PHE A 58 -12.86 -0.76 -15.14
CA PHE A 58 -13.44 -1.18 -13.87
C PHE A 58 -14.19 0.01 -13.23
N PRO A 59 -15.43 -0.21 -12.74
CA PRO A 59 -16.25 0.88 -12.24
C PRO A 59 -15.72 1.46 -10.92
N ASP A 60 -15.15 0.63 -10.05
CA ASP A 60 -14.80 1.03 -8.69
C ASP A 60 -13.38 0.56 -8.35
N VAL A 61 -12.41 1.46 -8.52
CA VAL A 61 -10.98 1.17 -8.35
C VAL A 61 -10.42 1.97 -7.17
N PHE A 62 -9.64 1.28 -6.36
CA PHE A 62 -8.87 1.82 -5.23
C PHE A 62 -7.41 1.48 -5.40
N VAL A 63 -6.52 2.40 -4.99
CA VAL A 63 -5.08 2.18 -5.04
C VAL A 63 -4.48 2.35 -3.66
N HIS A 64 -4.00 1.24 -3.11
CA HIS A 64 -3.07 1.23 -1.98
C HIS A 64 -1.69 1.67 -2.44
N LEU A 65 -1.40 2.96 -2.22
CA LEU A 65 -0.16 3.58 -2.62
C LEU A 65 0.80 3.65 -1.44
N THR A 66 1.87 2.85 -1.47
CA THR A 66 2.87 2.85 -0.41
C THR A 66 3.96 3.86 -0.69
N ILE A 67 4.08 4.88 0.18
CA ILE A 67 5.15 5.89 0.16
C ILE A 67 5.59 6.09 1.61
N THR A 68 6.76 5.59 1.97
CA THR A 68 7.30 5.61 3.35
C THR A 68 8.33 6.72 3.57
N GLY A 69 8.70 7.46 2.52
CA GLY A 69 9.84 8.39 2.54
C GLY A 69 11.20 7.72 2.31
N LEU A 70 11.27 6.39 2.19
CA LEU A 70 12.53 5.62 2.16
C LEU A 70 12.92 5.11 0.77
N GLY A 71 12.18 5.48 -0.28
CA GLY A 71 12.46 5.05 -1.64
C GLY A 71 13.83 5.53 -2.14
N GLY A 72 14.56 4.63 -2.81
CA GLY A 72 15.93 4.86 -3.27
C GLY A 72 17.00 4.74 -2.17
N THR A 73 16.63 4.43 -0.93
CA THR A 73 17.58 4.14 0.16
C THR A 73 17.90 2.65 0.22
N ARG A 74 18.88 2.25 1.05
CA ARG A 74 19.15 0.83 1.35
C ARG A 74 17.95 0.05 1.92
N ILE A 75 16.93 0.74 2.43
CA ILE A 75 15.72 0.12 3.01
C ILE A 75 14.70 -0.22 1.91
N GLU A 76 14.59 0.62 0.87
CA GLU A 76 13.68 0.43 -0.27
C GLU A 76 14.40 0.78 -1.59
N PRO A 77 15.41 -0.01 -1.99
CA PRO A 77 16.39 0.39 -2.98
C PRO A 77 15.81 0.65 -4.37
N ARG A 78 14.71 -0.01 -4.71
CA ARG A 78 14.06 0.10 -6.03
C ARG A 78 12.64 0.63 -5.94
N ALA A 79 12.25 1.25 -4.81
CA ALA A 79 11.05 2.07 -4.76
C ALA A 79 11.40 3.49 -5.24
N PRO A 80 10.47 4.20 -5.92
CA PRO A 80 10.70 5.58 -6.34
C PRO A 80 10.90 6.49 -5.12
N ARG A 81 11.64 7.59 -5.31
CA ARG A 81 11.76 8.61 -4.25
C ARG A 81 10.39 9.17 -3.94
N TRP A 82 10.18 9.62 -2.71
CA TRP A 82 8.84 10.00 -2.27
C TRP A 82 8.32 11.23 -3.02
N GLU A 83 9.19 12.14 -3.42
CA GLU A 83 8.87 13.32 -4.23
C GLU A 83 8.33 12.93 -5.61
N GLU A 84 8.97 11.95 -6.25
CA GLU A 84 8.56 11.39 -7.54
C GLU A 84 7.19 10.70 -7.41
N ALA A 85 7.07 9.80 -6.43
CA ALA A 85 5.82 9.07 -6.19
C ALA A 85 4.65 10.00 -5.85
N ALA A 86 4.87 10.96 -4.95
CA ALA A 86 3.85 11.94 -4.57
C ALA A 86 3.56 12.96 -5.70
N GLY A 87 4.51 13.18 -6.61
CA GLY A 87 4.31 13.98 -7.82
C GLY A 87 3.34 13.36 -8.81
N VAL A 88 3.22 12.03 -8.83
CA VAL A 88 2.29 11.31 -9.72
C VAL A 88 0.84 11.31 -9.19
N VAL A 89 0.64 11.55 -7.89
CA VAL A 89 -0.67 11.37 -7.25
C VAL A 89 -1.80 12.21 -7.85
N PRO A 90 -1.62 13.49 -8.21
CA PRO A 90 -2.70 14.26 -8.85
C PRO A 90 -3.22 13.61 -10.14
N GLU A 91 -2.31 13.10 -10.98
CA GLU A 91 -2.67 12.39 -12.21
C GLU A 91 -3.29 11.02 -11.90
N LEU A 92 -2.80 10.31 -10.88
CA LEU A 92 -3.42 9.06 -10.42
C LEU A 92 -4.87 9.28 -9.99
N VAL A 93 -5.14 10.34 -9.23
CA VAL A 93 -6.51 10.71 -8.83
C VAL A 93 -7.39 10.98 -10.05
N ARG A 94 -6.87 11.67 -11.07
CA ARG A 94 -7.59 11.87 -12.33
C ARG A 94 -7.92 10.56 -13.04
N VAL A 95 -6.98 9.62 -13.10
CA VAL A 95 -7.21 8.26 -13.67
C VAL A 95 -8.27 7.49 -12.88
N LEU A 96 -8.37 7.71 -11.57
CA LEU A 96 -9.36 7.10 -10.68
C LEU A 96 -10.69 7.87 -10.62
N GLY A 97 -10.99 8.72 -11.61
CA GLY A 97 -12.26 9.43 -11.69
C GLY A 97 -12.34 10.72 -10.86
N GLY A 98 -11.20 11.26 -10.43
CA GLY A 98 -11.11 12.56 -9.77
C GLY A 98 -11.34 12.56 -8.26
N ASP A 99 -11.65 11.41 -7.64
CA ASP A 99 -11.86 11.31 -6.20
C ASP A 99 -10.62 10.79 -5.48
N GLY A 100 -9.89 11.70 -4.80
CA GLY A 100 -8.67 11.37 -4.08
C GLY A 100 -8.86 10.38 -2.92
N ARG A 101 -10.09 10.16 -2.43
CA ARG A 101 -10.40 9.13 -1.42
C ARG A 101 -10.15 7.70 -1.94
N ARG A 102 -10.04 7.53 -3.26
CA ARG A 102 -9.70 6.25 -3.91
C ARG A 102 -8.21 5.91 -3.84
N VAL A 103 -7.37 6.87 -3.47
CA VAL A 103 -5.96 6.63 -3.16
C VAL A 103 -5.83 6.46 -1.65
N LEU A 104 -5.44 5.25 -1.24
CA LEU A 104 -5.21 4.87 0.15
C LEU A 104 -3.71 4.92 0.39
N TRP A 105 -3.24 6.02 0.96
CA TRP A 105 -1.81 6.18 1.24
C TRP A 105 -1.39 5.22 2.35
N ARG A 106 -0.30 4.50 2.12
CA ARG A 106 0.33 3.65 3.11
C ARG A 106 1.70 4.20 3.48
N PHE A 107 1.79 4.81 4.65
CA PHE A 107 3.07 5.06 5.32
C PHE A 107 3.43 3.82 6.14
N ASP A 108 3.60 2.70 5.42
CA ASP A 108 3.63 1.36 6.01
C ASP A 108 4.83 0.55 5.51
N PRO A 109 5.65 -0.01 6.41
CA PRO A 109 5.61 0.19 7.86
C PRO A 109 6.22 1.54 8.28
N VAL A 110 5.82 2.01 9.46
CA VAL A 110 6.59 2.98 10.24
C VAL A 110 7.79 2.27 10.85
N LEU A 111 8.98 2.81 10.60
CA LEU A 111 10.25 2.29 11.09
C LEU A 111 10.92 3.36 11.95
N PRO A 112 10.65 3.46 13.26
CA PRO A 112 11.15 4.56 14.10
C PRO A 112 12.66 4.88 13.96
N ALA A 113 13.48 3.86 13.75
CA ALA A 113 14.93 4.01 13.55
C ALA A 113 15.34 4.78 12.28
N VAL A 114 14.49 4.84 11.25
CA VAL A 114 14.85 5.41 9.93
C VAL A 114 13.75 6.25 9.26
N SER A 115 12.49 6.10 9.67
CA SER A 115 11.39 6.94 9.21
C SER A 115 11.58 8.38 9.70
N SER A 116 11.17 9.36 8.89
CA SER A 116 11.22 10.77 9.25
C SER A 116 9.81 11.34 9.42
N ARG A 117 9.55 11.96 10.57
CA ARG A 117 8.28 12.67 10.85
C ARG A 117 8.12 13.91 9.98
N ASP A 118 9.22 14.58 9.70
CA ASP A 118 9.26 15.74 8.80
C ASP A 118 8.93 15.33 7.36
N THR A 119 9.47 14.19 6.89
CA THR A 119 9.05 13.62 5.59
C THR A 119 7.58 13.18 5.60
N PHE A 120 7.09 12.61 6.71
CA PHE A 120 5.66 12.30 6.85
C PHE A 120 4.79 13.55 6.74
N ALA A 121 5.12 14.63 7.45
CA ALA A 121 4.37 15.88 7.41
C ALA A 121 4.32 16.48 5.99
N ARG A 122 5.45 16.51 5.28
CA ARG A 122 5.50 16.95 3.87
C ARG A 122 4.65 16.07 2.96
N LEU A 123 4.72 14.75 3.13
CA LEU A 123 3.89 13.81 2.37
C LEU A 123 2.40 14.02 2.66
N ALA A 124 2.03 14.14 3.94
CA ALA A 124 0.66 14.38 4.38
C ALA A 124 0.09 15.63 3.69
N ALA A 125 0.78 16.77 3.80
CA ALA A 125 0.36 18.01 3.16
C ALA A 125 0.23 17.88 1.63
N ARG A 126 1.20 17.23 0.98
CA ARG A 126 1.19 17.06 -0.49
C ARG A 126 0.05 16.16 -0.97
N LEU A 127 -0.18 15.04 -0.28
CA LEU A 127 -1.21 14.07 -0.65
C LEU A 127 -2.61 14.59 -0.32
N ALA A 128 -2.78 15.29 0.80
CA ALA A 128 -4.03 15.94 1.17
C ALA A 128 -4.50 16.96 0.12
N ARG A 129 -3.58 17.75 -0.44
CA ARG A 129 -3.87 18.68 -1.56
C ARG A 129 -4.36 17.97 -2.82
N ALA A 130 -3.94 16.73 -3.05
CA ALA A 130 -4.44 15.89 -4.15
C ALA A 130 -5.78 15.19 -3.82
N GLY A 131 -6.39 15.48 -2.67
CA GLY A 131 -7.68 14.90 -2.27
C GLY A 131 -7.56 13.57 -1.52
N VAL A 132 -6.34 13.10 -1.19
CA VAL A 132 -6.16 11.91 -0.34
C VAL A 132 -6.71 12.20 1.06
N ARG A 133 -7.44 11.24 1.64
CA ARG A 133 -8.06 11.39 2.97
C ARG A 133 -7.70 10.31 3.97
N ARG A 134 -7.02 9.25 3.56
CA ARG A 134 -6.67 8.15 4.47
C ARG A 134 -5.21 7.76 4.36
N CYS A 135 -4.54 7.71 5.51
CA CYS A 135 -3.23 7.12 5.70
C CYS A 135 -3.37 5.83 6.50
N ILE A 136 -2.75 4.74 6.02
CA ILE A 136 -2.70 3.46 6.71
C ILE A 136 -1.26 3.18 7.09
N ALA A 137 -1.03 2.82 8.35
CA ALA A 137 0.28 2.48 8.86
C ALA A 137 0.25 1.19 9.71
N SER A 138 1.44 0.64 9.94
CA SER A 138 1.68 -0.42 10.91
C SER A 138 3.16 -0.37 11.31
N PHE A 139 3.56 -1.21 12.26
CA PHE A 139 4.94 -1.35 12.68
C PHE A 139 5.43 -2.77 12.39
N LEU A 140 6.76 -2.97 12.40
CA LEU A 140 7.36 -4.27 12.14
C LEU A 140 6.76 -5.38 13.00
N SER A 141 6.46 -6.49 12.32
CA SER A 141 6.17 -7.80 12.93
C SER A 141 7.46 -8.60 12.97
N SER A 142 7.71 -9.32 14.06
CA SER A 142 8.86 -10.24 14.16
C SER A 142 8.68 -11.52 13.35
N LEU A 143 7.43 -11.87 13.00
CA LEU A 143 7.07 -13.12 12.34
C LEU A 143 6.27 -12.89 11.06
N SER A 144 6.46 -13.79 10.11
CA SER A 144 5.69 -13.86 8.86
C SER A 144 5.59 -15.30 8.35
N LEU A 145 5.02 -15.49 7.16
CA LEU A 145 5.00 -16.78 6.46
C LEU A 145 6.42 -17.28 6.09
N LYS A 146 7.44 -16.41 6.13
CA LYS A 146 8.86 -16.79 5.98
C LYS A 146 9.49 -17.29 7.29
N GLY A 147 8.78 -17.25 8.40
CA GLY A 147 9.36 -17.44 9.74
C GLY A 147 9.81 -16.11 10.36
N SER A 148 10.87 -16.18 11.17
CA SER A 148 11.44 -15.02 11.88
C SER A 148 12.05 -14.03 10.91
N LEU A 149 11.69 -12.75 11.07
CA LEU A 149 12.22 -11.64 10.28
C LEU A 149 13.37 -10.90 10.99
N LEU A 150 13.67 -11.25 12.24
CA LEU A 150 14.70 -10.56 13.04
C LEU A 150 16.10 -10.60 12.39
N PRO A 151 16.60 -11.73 11.84
CA PRO A 151 17.89 -11.75 11.17
C PRO A 151 17.93 -10.85 9.93
N GLN A 152 16.82 -10.81 9.17
CA GLN A 152 16.69 -9.92 8.02
C GLN A 152 16.73 -8.46 8.46
N TYR A 153 16.00 -8.09 9.51
CA TYR A 153 15.99 -6.73 10.02
C TYR A 153 17.36 -6.27 10.52
N ALA A 154 18.08 -7.13 11.25
CA ALA A 154 19.41 -6.84 11.79
C ALA A 154 20.43 -6.47 10.70
N ARG A 155 20.39 -7.13 9.52
CA ARG A 155 21.24 -6.80 8.34
C ARG A 155 21.10 -5.35 7.88
N PHE A 156 19.99 -4.69 8.22
CA PHE A 156 19.68 -3.33 7.83
C PHE A 156 19.56 -2.37 9.02
N GLY A 157 19.99 -2.79 10.22
CA GLY A 157 19.90 -1.97 11.43
C GLY A 157 18.45 -1.72 11.88
N LEU A 158 17.53 -2.63 11.54
CA LEU A 158 16.13 -2.55 11.91
C LEU A 158 15.82 -3.50 13.07
N ALA A 159 14.85 -3.14 13.90
CA ALA A 159 14.27 -3.98 14.93
C ALA A 159 12.81 -3.59 15.20
N PRO A 160 11.97 -4.52 15.70
CA PRO A 160 10.64 -4.17 16.18
C PRO A 160 10.70 -3.23 17.39
N SER A 161 10.01 -2.10 17.30
CA SER A 161 9.95 -1.12 18.39
C SER A 161 9.18 -1.61 19.62
N PRO A 162 9.54 -1.17 20.84
CA PRO A 162 8.72 -1.32 22.03
C PRO A 162 7.34 -0.66 21.87
N ILE A 163 6.36 -1.11 22.64
CA ILE A 163 4.98 -0.60 22.55
C ILE A 163 4.89 0.91 22.84
N GLY A 164 5.69 1.44 23.79
CA GLY A 164 5.70 2.86 24.11
C GLY A 164 6.12 3.73 22.93
N GLU A 165 7.20 3.35 22.25
CA GLU A 165 7.67 4.04 21.05
C GLU A 165 6.65 3.97 19.91
N LYS A 166 5.99 2.81 19.71
CA LYS A 166 4.92 2.69 18.71
C LYS A 166 3.74 3.62 18.98
N VAL A 167 3.33 3.76 20.24
CA VAL A 167 2.24 4.65 20.65
C VAL A 167 2.62 6.10 20.44
N GLU A 168 3.82 6.49 20.86
CA GLU A 168 4.33 7.86 20.69
C GLU A 168 4.41 8.23 19.21
N TRP A 169 5.00 7.37 18.37
CA TRP A 169 5.00 7.58 16.92
C TRP A 169 3.59 7.69 16.35
N ALA A 170 2.70 6.74 16.66
CA ALA A 170 1.36 6.75 16.11
C ALA A 170 0.55 8.00 16.54
N ALA A 171 0.71 8.48 17.78
CA ALA A 171 0.08 9.73 18.24
C ALA A 171 0.56 10.93 17.41
N ARG A 172 1.88 11.08 17.24
CA ARG A 172 2.44 12.20 16.49
C ARG A 172 2.06 12.17 15.00
N LEU A 173 2.05 10.99 14.39
CA LEU A 173 1.59 10.83 13.01
C LEU A 173 0.08 11.13 12.87
N ALA A 174 -0.73 10.79 13.87
CA ALA A 174 -2.16 11.08 13.88
C ALA A 174 -2.42 12.60 13.95
N GLU A 175 -1.72 13.31 14.84
CA GLU A 175 -1.77 14.77 14.95
C GLU A 175 -1.40 15.45 13.62
N MET A 176 -0.28 15.03 13.01
CA MET A 176 0.18 15.57 11.73
C MET A 176 -0.78 15.25 10.58
N ALA A 177 -1.36 14.05 10.54
CA ALA A 177 -2.35 13.69 9.54
C ALA A 177 -3.63 14.52 9.69
N ALA A 178 -4.14 14.65 10.91
CA ALA A 178 -5.36 15.38 11.21
C ALA A 178 -5.24 16.87 10.86
N ALA A 179 -4.07 17.48 11.08
CA ALA A 179 -3.79 18.87 10.70
C ALA A 179 -3.96 19.13 9.18
N GLU A 180 -3.77 18.09 8.36
CA GLU A 180 -3.93 18.14 6.89
C GLU A 180 -5.28 17.56 6.41
N GLY A 181 -6.19 17.20 7.33
CA GLY A 181 -7.48 16.58 6.99
C GLY A 181 -7.38 15.12 6.55
N LEU A 182 -6.29 14.42 6.92
CA LEU A 182 -6.10 12.99 6.71
C LEU A 182 -6.47 12.21 7.98
N GLU A 183 -7.12 11.07 7.78
CA GLU A 183 -7.36 10.09 8.84
C GLU A 183 -6.22 9.06 8.86
N LEU A 184 -5.48 8.97 9.97
CA LEU A 184 -4.56 7.87 10.22
C LEU A 184 -5.34 6.64 10.73
N ARG A 185 -5.07 5.47 10.15
CA ARG A 185 -5.54 4.17 10.65
C ARG A 185 -4.41 3.17 10.80
N LEU A 186 -4.49 2.29 11.81
CA LEU A 186 -3.47 1.27 12.05
C LEU A 186 -3.92 -0.15 11.70
N CYS A 187 -3.17 -0.80 10.81
CA CYS A 187 -3.44 -2.17 10.40
C CYS A 187 -2.81 -3.18 11.38
N CYS A 188 -3.64 -4.02 12.00
CA CYS A 188 -3.22 -5.09 12.91
C CYS A 188 -2.36 -4.63 14.12
N GLN A 189 -2.64 -3.44 14.67
CA GLN A 189 -1.94 -2.92 15.87
C GLN A 189 -2.90 -2.72 17.07
N PRO A 190 -3.60 -3.77 17.56
CA PRO A 190 -4.66 -3.61 18.55
C PRO A 190 -4.19 -2.92 19.84
N LYS A 191 -3.01 -3.29 20.37
CA LYS A 191 -2.45 -2.70 21.59
C LYS A 191 -2.08 -1.22 21.45
N VAL A 192 -1.69 -0.79 20.24
CA VAL A 192 -1.38 0.62 19.97
C VAL A 192 -2.67 1.42 19.90
N VAL A 193 -3.66 0.91 19.16
CA VAL A 193 -5.01 1.51 19.04
C VAL A 193 -5.67 1.67 20.41
N GLU A 194 -5.64 0.62 21.23
CA GLU A 194 -6.17 0.62 22.59
C GLU A 194 -5.54 1.72 23.46
N ARG A 195 -4.21 1.83 23.45
CA ARG A 195 -3.47 2.84 24.22
C ARG A 195 -3.68 4.28 23.74
N LEU A 196 -4.10 4.46 22.49
CA LEU A 196 -4.42 5.77 21.92
C LEU A 196 -5.85 6.22 22.21
N GLY A 197 -6.67 5.41 22.91
CA GLY A 197 -7.94 5.85 23.47
C GLY A 197 -8.95 6.39 22.44
N GLY A 198 -8.88 5.93 21.19
CA GLY A 198 -9.77 6.37 20.11
C GLY A 198 -9.20 7.46 19.20
N ALA A 199 -8.02 8.02 19.49
CA ALA A 199 -7.37 9.00 18.61
C ALA A 199 -6.99 8.42 17.23
N VAL A 200 -6.83 7.10 17.14
CA VAL A 200 -6.52 6.39 15.89
C VAL A 200 -7.38 5.14 15.76
N ALA A 201 -8.05 5.00 14.62
CA ALA A 201 -8.90 3.84 14.34
C ALA A 201 -8.10 2.66 13.78
N PRO A 202 -8.56 1.41 14.00
CA PRO A 202 -8.01 0.25 13.31
C PRO A 202 -8.34 0.30 11.81
N ALA A 203 -7.38 -0.11 10.98
CA ALA A 203 -7.54 -0.11 9.53
C ALA A 203 -8.21 -1.40 9.00
N SER A 204 -9.05 -1.22 8.00
CA SER A 204 -9.43 -2.25 7.01
C SER A 204 -8.79 -1.84 5.70
N CYS A 205 -7.74 -2.53 5.25
CA CYS A 205 -7.10 -2.14 3.98
C CYS A 205 -8.02 -2.43 2.80
N ILE A 206 -8.72 -3.57 2.80
CA ILE A 206 -9.84 -3.78 1.90
C ILE A 206 -11.10 -3.39 2.67
N ASP A 207 -11.57 -2.18 2.39
CA ASP A 207 -12.67 -1.53 3.10
C ASP A 207 -13.93 -1.53 2.24
N ALA A 208 -14.85 -2.46 2.53
CA ALA A 208 -16.11 -2.60 1.81
C ALA A 208 -17.07 -1.43 2.10
N GLU A 209 -16.97 -0.78 3.26
CA GLU A 209 -17.78 0.38 3.59
C GLU A 209 -17.35 1.58 2.74
N LEU A 210 -16.04 1.81 2.64
CA LEU A 210 -15.50 2.83 1.74
C LEU A 210 -15.85 2.54 0.27
N ALA A 211 -15.71 1.29 -0.16
CA ALA A 211 -16.07 0.88 -1.52
C ALA A 211 -17.55 1.16 -1.81
N THR A 212 -18.45 0.74 -0.91
CA THR A 212 -19.89 1.01 -1.00
C THR A 212 -20.18 2.51 -1.06
N ALA A 213 -19.57 3.30 -0.17
CA ALA A 213 -19.81 4.74 -0.09
C ALA A 213 -19.37 5.52 -1.33
N LEU A 214 -18.36 5.01 -2.05
CA LEU A 214 -17.82 5.66 -3.25
C LEU A 214 -18.25 4.98 -4.56
N HIS A 215 -18.99 3.88 -4.49
CA HIS A 215 -19.33 3.10 -5.67
C HIS A 215 -20.16 3.94 -6.66
N PRO A 216 -19.75 4.10 -7.92
CA PRO A 216 -20.36 5.05 -8.86
C PRO A 216 -21.82 4.74 -9.21
N ARG A 217 -22.25 3.49 -8.99
CA ARG A 217 -23.64 3.03 -9.21
C ARG A 217 -24.41 2.75 -7.91
N GLY A 218 -23.87 3.11 -6.75
CA GLY A 218 -24.51 2.85 -5.45
C GLY A 218 -24.69 1.36 -5.12
N VAL A 219 -23.79 0.49 -5.61
CA VAL A 219 -23.86 -0.95 -5.31
C VAL A 219 -23.28 -1.17 -3.92
N ALA A 220 -24.01 -1.91 -3.09
CA ALA A 220 -23.51 -2.37 -1.81
C ALA A 220 -22.41 -3.42 -2.02
N VAL A 221 -21.20 -3.14 -1.55
CA VAL A 221 -20.08 -4.07 -1.59
C VAL A 221 -20.14 -4.97 -0.35
N PRO A 222 -20.17 -6.30 -0.48
CA PRO A 222 -20.25 -7.21 0.65
C PRO A 222 -19.09 -7.00 1.64
N GLY A 223 -19.44 -6.74 2.89
CA GLY A 223 -18.49 -6.56 3.98
C GLY A 223 -18.14 -7.86 4.73
N GLY A 224 -17.78 -7.70 6.00
CA GLY A 224 -17.38 -8.79 6.89
C GLY A 224 -15.87 -8.89 7.08
N ARG A 225 -15.43 -9.86 7.89
CA ARG A 225 -14.01 -10.12 8.15
C ARG A 225 -13.55 -11.32 7.34
N ASP A 226 -12.49 -11.16 6.57
CA ASP A 226 -11.80 -12.27 5.92
C ASP A 226 -11.11 -13.15 6.97
N ALA A 227 -11.68 -14.32 7.24
CA ALA A 227 -11.20 -15.28 8.22
C ALA A 227 -9.82 -15.86 7.87
N SER A 228 -9.40 -15.80 6.59
CA SER A 228 -8.07 -16.25 6.15
C SER A 228 -6.95 -15.28 6.53
N GLN A 229 -7.30 -14.07 6.98
CA GLN A 229 -6.34 -13.04 7.39
C GLN A 229 -5.99 -13.14 8.87
N ARG A 230 -4.92 -12.43 9.26
CA ARG A 230 -4.42 -12.37 10.64
C ARG A 230 -5.54 -12.07 11.64
N ARG A 231 -5.40 -12.55 12.88
CA ARG A 231 -6.40 -12.44 13.96
C ARG A 231 -7.03 -11.05 14.10
N HIS A 232 -6.23 -9.99 13.99
CA HIS A 232 -6.67 -8.60 14.15
C HIS A 232 -6.88 -7.84 12.84
N CYS A 233 -6.86 -8.54 11.70
CA CYS A 233 -7.21 -7.96 10.41
C CYS A 233 -8.72 -7.74 10.30
N ARG A 234 -9.12 -6.59 9.75
CA ARG A 234 -10.52 -6.19 9.54
C ARG A 234 -10.90 -6.07 8.05
N CYS A 235 -10.02 -6.50 7.14
CA CYS A 235 -10.30 -6.46 5.71
C CYS A 235 -11.49 -7.34 5.34
N ALA A 236 -12.30 -6.88 4.38
CA ALA A 236 -13.33 -7.68 3.75
C ALA A 236 -12.73 -8.89 2.98
N PRO A 237 -13.49 -9.98 2.83
CA PRO A 237 -13.13 -11.09 1.94
C PRO A 237 -12.89 -10.59 0.52
N SER A 238 -11.79 -11.03 -0.09
CA SER A 238 -11.40 -10.63 -1.44
C SER A 238 -10.65 -11.75 -2.15
N THR A 239 -10.80 -11.87 -3.47
CA THR A 239 -9.93 -12.72 -4.27
C THR A 239 -8.67 -11.95 -4.67
N ASP A 240 -7.50 -12.44 -4.23
CA ASP A 240 -6.23 -11.85 -4.64
C ASP A 240 -5.76 -12.44 -5.99
N LEU A 241 -5.33 -11.58 -6.91
CA LEU A 241 -4.87 -12.00 -8.24
C LEU A 241 -3.41 -12.47 -8.25
N GLY A 242 -2.62 -12.10 -7.24
CA GLY A 242 -1.18 -12.38 -7.25
C GLY A 242 -0.88 -13.87 -7.04
N ASP A 243 -0.25 -14.50 -8.04
CA ASP A 243 0.55 -15.71 -7.81
C ASP A 243 1.92 -15.29 -7.27
N TYR A 244 2.21 -15.61 -6.02
CA TYR A 244 3.42 -15.16 -5.33
C TYR A 244 4.68 -15.95 -5.67
N ALA A 245 4.56 -17.07 -6.38
CA ALA A 245 5.70 -17.79 -6.96
C ALA A 245 6.02 -17.24 -8.36
N ALA A 246 4.99 -17.00 -9.19
CA ALA A 246 5.17 -16.50 -10.56
C ALA A 246 5.39 -14.98 -10.65
N HIS A 247 4.93 -14.21 -9.65
CA HIS A 247 5.02 -12.74 -9.65
C HIS A 247 5.91 -12.21 -8.51
N PRO A 248 7.23 -12.44 -8.56
CA PRO A 248 8.12 -11.93 -7.53
C PRO A 248 8.13 -10.39 -7.54
N CYS A 249 8.08 -9.81 -6.35
CA CYS A 249 8.24 -8.38 -6.15
C CYS A 249 9.72 -8.02 -6.10
N ARG A 250 10.16 -7.19 -7.04
CA ARG A 250 11.57 -6.85 -7.17
C ARG A 250 11.95 -5.58 -6.42
N THR A 251 11.07 -4.94 -5.66
CA THR A 251 11.39 -3.65 -4.99
C THR A 251 12.55 -3.74 -3.97
N GLY A 252 12.80 -4.91 -3.39
CA GLY A 252 13.99 -5.11 -2.54
C GLY A 252 13.86 -4.65 -1.09
N CYS A 253 12.64 -4.49 -0.56
CA CYS A 253 12.45 -3.86 0.75
C CYS A 253 13.06 -4.67 1.90
N ALA A 254 13.87 -4.02 2.74
CA ALA A 254 14.55 -4.63 3.89
C ALA A 254 13.58 -5.23 4.94
N TYR A 255 12.36 -4.69 5.02
CA TYR A 255 11.32 -5.14 5.95
C TYR A 255 10.33 -6.15 5.33
N CYS A 256 10.57 -6.62 4.11
CA CYS A 256 9.59 -7.42 3.39
C CYS A 256 9.24 -8.73 4.12
N TYR A 257 7.95 -8.92 4.39
CA TYR A 257 7.41 -10.14 5.01
C TYR A 257 6.94 -11.20 3.98
N SER A 258 6.90 -10.85 2.69
CA SER A 258 6.34 -11.69 1.62
C SER A 258 7.38 -12.61 1.03
N LYS A 259 7.08 -13.91 0.86
CA LYS A 259 7.91 -14.88 0.12
C LYS A 259 8.17 -14.46 -1.34
N ALA A 260 7.30 -13.64 -1.93
CA ALA A 260 7.45 -13.14 -3.30
C ALA A 260 8.57 -12.08 -3.45
N GLY A 261 9.12 -11.53 -2.37
CA GLY A 261 10.15 -10.48 -2.46
C GLY A 261 11.08 -10.49 -1.27
N GLY A 262 11.82 -9.41 -1.06
CA GLY A 262 12.80 -9.31 0.00
C GLY A 262 14.05 -8.57 -0.43
N PRO A 263 14.97 -8.29 0.51
CA PRO A 263 16.24 -7.63 0.18
C PRO A 263 17.07 -8.43 -0.83
N ASP A 264 16.93 -9.76 -0.81
CA ASP A 264 17.68 -10.68 -1.68
C ASP A 264 16.96 -10.96 -3.01
N ALA A 265 15.89 -10.23 -3.33
CA ALA A 265 15.19 -10.39 -4.60
C ALA A 265 16.15 -10.02 -5.77
N PRO A 266 16.32 -10.90 -6.77
CA PRO A 266 17.27 -10.66 -7.86
C PRO A 266 16.93 -9.36 -8.57
N GLY A 267 17.93 -8.48 -8.67
CA GLY A 267 17.83 -7.27 -9.46
C GLY A 267 17.51 -7.62 -10.91
N THR A 268 16.69 -6.81 -11.58
CA THR A 268 16.72 -6.78 -13.03
C THR A 268 18.09 -6.23 -13.41
N GLY A 269 18.98 -7.07 -13.94
CA GLY A 269 20.18 -6.56 -14.60
C GLY A 269 19.77 -5.62 -15.74
N GLY A 270 20.44 -4.47 -15.85
CA GLY A 270 20.30 -3.47 -16.93
C GLY A 270 20.06 -2.06 -16.36
N GLY A 271 20.81 -1.02 -16.68
CA GLY A 271 21.61 -0.82 -17.89
C GLY A 271 23.11 -0.67 -17.65
N THR A 272 23.86 -1.30 -18.55
CA THR A 272 25.05 -0.74 -19.17
C THR A 272 24.87 0.76 -19.43
N SER A 273 25.85 1.52 -18.98
CA SER A 273 26.20 2.82 -19.55
C SER A 273 26.39 2.66 -21.05
N LEU A 274 25.48 3.23 -21.84
CA LEU A 274 25.70 3.56 -23.24
C LEU A 274 25.36 5.05 -23.41
N PHE A 275 26.16 5.88 -22.75
CA PHE A 275 26.48 7.21 -23.22
C PHE A 275 28.00 7.36 -23.13
N SER A 276 28.65 6.92 -24.20
CA SER A 276 29.91 7.45 -24.74
C SER A 276 29.75 7.42 -26.25
#